data_AF-A0A961PGB8-F1
#
_entry.id   AF-A0A961PGB8-F1
#
_cell.length_a   1.000
_cell.length_b   1.000
_cell.length_c   1.000
_cell.angle_alpha   90.00
_cell.angle_beta   90.00
_cell.angle_gamma   90.00
#
_symmetry.space_group_name_H-M   'P 1'
#
loop_
_entity.id
_entity.type
_entity.pdbx_description
1 polymer ?
#
loop_
_entity_poly.entity_id
_entity_poly.type
_entity_poly.pdbx_seq_one_letter_code
_entity_poly.pdbx_strand_id
1 'polypeptide(L)' 'AKVYWDDTNKRCTTVATDNTLVGVAVEAVASGAGDTVGRVRLNATF' A
#
# COMPACT_ATOMS: atom_id res chain seq x y z
N ALA A 1 6.10 -2.84 -5.42
CA ALA A 1 4.88 -2.23 -6.03
C ALA A 1 4.56 -0.91 -5.33
N LYS A 2 3.99 0.09 -6.03
CA LYS A 2 3.52 1.32 -5.35
C LYS A 2 2.31 0.97 -4.48
N VAL A 3 2.26 1.55 -3.28
CA VAL A 3 1.21 1.34 -2.30
C VAL A 3 0.50 2.65 -2.04
N TYR A 4 -0.82 2.59 -2.07
CA TYR A 4 -1.74 3.71 -1.93
C TYR A 4 -2.73 3.44 -0.79
N TRP A 5 -3.19 4.51 -0.14
CA TRP A 5 -4.30 4.50 0.80
C TRP A 5 -5.61 4.75 0.05
N ASP A 6 -6.52 3.78 0.13
CA ASP A 6 -7.91 3.91 -0.30
C ASP A 6 -8.76 4.33 0.90
N ASP A 7 -9.20 5.59 0.91
CA ASP A 7 -10.00 6.13 2.00
C ASP A 7 -11.47 5.71 1.94
N THR A 8 -11.95 5.18 0.83
CA THR A 8 -13.33 4.68 0.73
C THR A 8 -13.45 3.31 1.37
N ASN A 9 -12.55 2.38 1.00
CA ASN A 9 -12.55 1.00 1.50
C ASN A 9 -11.65 0.80 2.73
N LYS A 10 -10.97 1.85 3.21
CA LYS A 10 -10.10 1.86 4.39
C LYS A 10 -9.01 0.78 4.34
N ARG A 11 -8.31 0.68 3.21
CA ARG A 11 -7.27 -0.34 3.00
C ARG A 11 -6.11 0.15 2.14
N CYS A 12 -4.97 -0.53 2.27
CA CYS A 12 -3.85 -0.36 1.34
C CYS A 12 -4.15 -1.06 0.01
N THR A 13 -3.80 -0.42 -1.10
CA THR A 13 -4.01 -0.95 -2.46
C THR A 13 -2.83 -0.61 -3.36
N THR A 14 -2.70 -1.30 -4.50
CA THR A 14 -1.75 -0.95 -5.57
C THR A 14 -2.39 -0.12 -6.69
N VAL A 15 -3.69 0.17 -6.59
CA VAL A 15 -4.44 0.99 -7.55
C VAL A 15 -4.20 2.47 -7.25
N ALA A 16 -3.76 3.23 -8.27
CA ALA A 16 -3.39 4.63 -8.11
C ALA A 16 -4.59 5.59 -8.18
N THR A 17 -5.58 5.30 -9.02
CA THR A 17 -6.71 6.21 -9.29
C THR A 17 -7.45 6.55 -8.00
N ASP A 18 -7.61 7.85 -7.73
CA ASP A 18 -8.30 8.43 -6.56
C ASP A 18 -7.75 8.00 -5.18
N ASN A 19 -6.56 7.40 -5.14
CA ASN A 19 -5.94 6.92 -3.90
C ASN A 19 -4.64 7.69 -3.60
N THR A 20 -4.35 7.86 -2.30
CA THR A 20 -3.19 8.64 -1.86
C THR A 20 -1.94 7.80 -1.83
N LEU A 21 -0.85 8.22 -2.47
CA LEU A 21 0.42 7.48 -2.44
C LEU A 21 1.02 7.47 -1.04
N VAL A 22 1.25 6.27 -0.48
CA VAL A 22 1.90 6.07 0.82
C VAL A 22 3.39 5.75 0.65
N GLY A 23 3.73 4.95 -0.37
CA GLY A 23 5.11 4.54 -0.58
C GLY A 23 5.27 3.37 -1.54
N VAL A 24 6.33 2.60 -1.36
CA VAL A 24 6.65 1.43 -2.19
C VAL A 24 6.86 0.22 -1.30
N ALA A 25 6.19 -0.89 -1.62
CA ALA A 25 6.38 -2.17 -0.94
C ALA A 25 7.83 -2.64 -1.11
N VAL A 26 8.49 -2.94 0.01
CA VAL A 26 9.92 -3.35 0.09
C VAL A 26 10.08 -4.82 -0.26
N GLU A 27 9.05 -5.61 0.04
CA GLU A 27 8.96 -7.02 -0.32
C GLU A 27 7.62 -7.27 -1.01
N ALA A 28 7.52 -8.38 -1.74
CA ALA A 28 6.21 -8.86 -2.12
C ALA A 28 5.43 -9.11 -0.83
N VAL A 29 4.37 -8.34 -0.58
CA VAL A 29 3.36 -8.72 0.42
C VAL A 29 2.92 -10.11 0.00
N ALA A 30 3.17 -11.09 0.86
CA ALA A 30 2.77 -12.45 0.59
C ALA A 30 1.27 -12.42 0.25
N SER A 31 0.91 -13.02 -0.88
CA SER A 31 -0.44 -12.91 -1.46
C SER A 31 -1.45 -13.83 -0.76
N GLY A 32 -1.09 -14.40 0.40
CA GLY A 32 -1.97 -15.26 1.17
C GLY A 32 -3.03 -14.43 1.88
N ALA A 33 -4.26 -14.95 1.95
CA ALA A 33 -5.36 -14.28 2.65
C ALA A 33 -5.09 -14.05 4.17
N GLY A 34 -4.07 -14.73 4.74
CA GLY A 34 -3.61 -14.54 6.11
C GLY A 34 -2.53 -13.46 6.29
N ASP A 35 -1.95 -12.96 5.18
CA ASP A 35 -0.86 -11.99 5.19
C ASP A 35 -1.43 -10.58 5.23
N THR A 36 -1.87 -10.15 6.40
CA THR A 36 -2.49 -8.83 6.61
C THR A 36 -1.47 -7.71 6.83
N VAL A 37 -0.19 -8.03 6.90
CA VAL A 37 0.89 -7.08 7.21
C VAL A 37 1.91 -7.03 6.08
N GLY A 38 2.19 -5.81 5.57
CA GLY A 38 3.18 -5.57 4.52
C GLY A 38 4.22 -4.53 4.92
N ARG A 39 5.48 -4.75 4.55
CA ARG A 39 6.57 -3.77 4.76
C ARG A 39 6.61 -2.74 3.63
N VAL A 40 6.40 -1.47 3.97
CA VAL A 40 6.38 -0.36 3.02
C VAL A 40 7.49 0.62 3.35
N ARG A 41 8.31 0.98 2.36
CA ARG A 41 9.20 2.13 2.44
C ARG A 41 8.35 3.36 2.18
N LEU A 42 8.16 4.15 3.24
CA LEU A 42 7.41 5.40 3.18
C LEU A 42 8.14 6.40 2.29
N ASN A 43 7.40 7.00 1.37
CA ASN A 43 7.92 8.12 0.59
C ASN A 43 7.53 9.39 1.35
N ALA A 44 8.46 9.89 2.18
CA ALA A 44 8.26 11.14 2.87
C ALA A 44 8.27 12.31 1.87
N THR A 45 7.15 13.03 1.80
CA THR A 45 7.13 14.47 1.49
C THR A 45 5.96 15.06 2.26
N PHE A 46 6.26 16.06 3.08
CA PHE A 46 5.28 16.92 3.75
C PHE A 46 4.87 18.05 2.82
#